data_AF-A0A6F8PWA2-F1
#
_entry.id   AF-A0A6F8PWA2-F1
#
_cell.length_a   1.000
_cell.length_b   1.000
_cell.length_c   1.000
_cell.angle_alpha   90.00
_cell.angle_beta   90.00
_cell.angle_gamma   90.00
#
_symmetry.space_group_name_H-M   'P 1'
#
loop_
_entity.id
_entity.type
_entity.pdbx_description
1 polymer ?
#
loop_
_entity_poly.entity_id
_entity_poly.type
_entity_poly.pdbx_seq_one_letter_code
_entity_poly.pdbx_strand_id
1 'polypeptide(L)'
;MHKALQSVYSLLSAVALFSLNTSALAGNERYTENANWPKNAWQVDYEYDDFSEQVTHAQLIFIPENYGAQKAFFLRCQPYYTNFSVAFIEPRTAIMEDGKLHNNAPKFNQHGFVYSQERPIRFNVAGKKFHEDVDVGGQNRGISEWLKPTQLSLANNQLQMSFFASFAYDNMPSFARNTSNDFSRSLFTALKTALLKEQNVEFELQLPNENTARFELNGKRLKDFAPQAVLDFCLLKRQLSND
;
A
#
# COMPACT_ATOMS: atom_id res chain seq x y z
N MET A 1 28.02 58.03 60.73
CA MET A 1 26.92 59.01 60.62
C MET A 1 26.71 59.33 59.15
N HIS A 2 25.45 59.28 58.68
CA HIS A 2 24.94 59.76 57.38
C HIS A 2 25.31 58.92 56.14
N LYS A 3 24.38 58.06 55.68
CA LYS A 3 23.39 58.26 54.58
C LYS A 3 24.02 57.97 53.20
N ALA A 4 23.76 56.80 52.64
CA ALA A 4 22.59 56.48 51.80
C ALA A 4 22.70 57.08 50.38
N LEU A 5 23.00 56.23 49.40
CA LEU A 5 22.54 56.41 48.02
C LEU A 5 22.05 55.05 47.52
N GLN A 6 20.72 54.92 47.44
CA GLN A 6 20.03 53.89 46.66
C GLN A 6 20.21 54.23 45.17
N SER A 7 20.43 53.22 44.33
CA SER A 7 19.62 53.05 43.12
C SER A 7 19.87 51.70 42.45
N VAL A 8 18.80 50.90 42.42
CA VAL A 8 18.33 50.12 41.26
C VAL A 8 19.35 49.23 40.54
N TYR A 9 19.25 47.91 40.73
CA TYR A 9 19.10 46.96 39.62
C TYR A 9 18.47 45.67 40.16
N SER A 10 17.15 45.59 40.00
CA SER A 10 16.43 44.33 40.00
C SER A 10 16.54 43.76 38.58
N LEU A 11 17.18 42.60 38.40
CA LEU A 11 16.99 41.83 37.17
C LEU A 11 17.17 40.33 37.45
N LEU A 12 16.02 39.72 37.71
CA LEU A 12 15.57 38.45 37.11
C LEU A 12 16.67 37.47 36.65
N SER A 13 16.76 36.36 37.36
CA SER A 13 17.14 35.08 36.76
C SER A 13 16.13 34.03 37.23
N ALA A 14 14.89 34.21 36.79
CA ALA A 14 13.96 33.12 36.68
C ALA A 14 14.49 32.22 35.56
N VAL A 15 15.09 31.10 35.95
CA VAL A 15 15.39 29.98 35.05
C VAL A 15 14.04 29.45 34.57
N ALA A 16 13.52 30.07 33.52
CA ALA A 16 12.43 29.54 32.74
C ALA A 16 12.98 28.28 32.06
N LEU A 17 12.62 27.12 32.59
CA LEU A 17 12.58 25.88 31.83
C LEU A 17 11.69 26.12 30.61
N PHE A 18 12.27 26.60 29.52
CA PHE A 18 11.75 26.32 28.19
C PHE A 18 12.12 24.89 27.88
N SER A 19 11.35 23.96 28.43
CA SER A 19 11.07 22.71 27.73
C SER A 19 10.42 23.10 26.41
N LEU A 20 11.25 23.32 25.39
CA LEU A 20 10.84 23.30 24.01
C LEU A 20 10.33 21.88 23.76
N ASN A 21 9.02 21.69 23.98
CA ASN A 21 8.28 20.65 23.29
C ASN A 21 8.30 21.03 21.82
N THR A 22 9.40 20.73 21.13
CA THR A 22 9.39 20.62 19.68
C THR A 22 8.56 19.38 19.38
N SER A 23 7.24 19.56 19.29
CA SER A 23 6.41 18.65 18.51
C SER A 23 7.06 18.61 17.14
N ALA A 24 7.66 17.48 16.77
CA ALA A 24 8.13 17.27 15.42
C ALA A 24 6.93 17.45 14.51
N LEU A 25 6.93 18.55 13.76
CA LEU A 25 5.98 18.77 12.70
C LEU A 25 6.36 17.76 11.60
N ALA A 26 5.36 17.18 10.94
CA ALA A 26 5.55 16.25 9.85
C ALA A 26 4.99 16.90 8.60
N GLY A 27 5.82 17.03 7.57
CA GLY A 27 5.44 17.48 6.24
C GLY A 27 4.62 16.43 5.51
N ASN A 28 3.62 16.87 4.74
CA ASN A 28 2.76 16.01 3.93
C ASN A 28 2.80 16.48 2.49
N GLU A 29 3.05 15.55 1.56
CA GLU A 29 3.06 15.82 0.13
C GLU A 29 2.11 14.89 -0.63
N ARG A 30 1.48 15.44 -1.67
CA ARG A 30 0.56 14.74 -2.57
C ARG A 30 0.88 15.10 -4.00
N TYR A 31 1.07 14.09 -4.84
CA TYR A 31 1.29 14.24 -6.27
C TYR A 31 0.35 13.34 -7.07
N THR A 32 -0.06 13.81 -8.24
CA THR A 32 -0.85 13.05 -9.21
C THR A 32 -0.13 13.09 -10.56
N GLU A 33 -0.05 11.95 -11.24
CA GLU A 33 0.72 11.80 -12.49
C GLU A 33 0.18 12.69 -13.61
N ASN A 34 -1.12 12.95 -13.62
CA ASN A 34 -1.79 13.81 -14.58
C ASN A 34 -3.06 14.42 -13.98
N ALA A 35 -3.65 15.37 -14.70
CA ALA A 35 -4.86 16.08 -14.26
C ALA A 35 -6.14 15.23 -14.27
N ASN A 36 -6.11 14.00 -14.81
CA ASN A 36 -7.28 13.15 -14.97
C ASN A 36 -7.52 12.20 -13.79
N TRP A 37 -6.84 12.42 -12.66
CA TRP A 37 -7.09 11.65 -11.44
C TRP A 37 -8.60 11.64 -11.09
N PRO A 38 -9.21 10.46 -10.85
CA PRO A 38 -8.55 9.19 -10.55
C PRO A 38 -8.35 8.24 -11.74
N LYS A 39 -8.56 8.64 -12.98
CA LYS A 39 -8.54 7.69 -14.11
C LYS A 39 -7.19 7.66 -14.82
N ASN A 40 -6.70 6.44 -15.03
CA ASN A 40 -5.43 6.15 -15.71
C ASN A 40 -4.28 7.03 -15.18
N ALA A 41 -4.14 7.08 -13.88
CA ALA A 41 -3.16 7.92 -13.22
C ALA A 41 -2.65 7.24 -11.95
N TRP A 42 -1.39 7.49 -11.63
CA TRP A 42 -0.89 7.30 -10.28
C TRP A 42 -1.17 8.52 -9.40
N GLN A 43 -1.44 8.28 -8.12
CA GLN A 43 -1.35 9.24 -7.04
C GLN A 43 -0.34 8.72 -6.01
N VAL A 44 0.47 9.62 -5.47
CA VAL A 44 1.30 9.36 -4.29
C VAL A 44 1.00 10.38 -3.21
N ASP A 45 0.77 9.87 -2.00
CA ASP A 45 0.68 10.67 -0.78
C ASP A 45 1.80 10.18 0.16
N TYR A 46 2.61 11.06 0.71
CA TYR A 46 3.63 10.65 1.69
C TYR A 46 3.90 11.72 2.74
N GLU A 47 4.38 11.23 3.88
CA GLU A 47 4.71 12.01 5.06
C GLU A 47 6.21 11.88 5.32
N TYR A 48 6.84 12.96 5.78
CA TYR A 48 8.24 12.96 6.18
C TYR A 48 8.43 13.70 7.49
N ASP A 49 9.51 13.35 8.18
CA ASP A 49 9.97 14.05 9.38
C ASP A 49 10.65 15.36 8.97
N ASP A 50 10.17 16.50 9.50
CA ASP A 50 10.67 17.84 9.15
C ASP A 50 12.14 18.09 9.51
N PHE A 51 12.77 17.23 10.32
CA PHE A 51 14.18 17.34 10.68
C PHE A 51 15.10 16.41 9.88
N SER A 52 14.62 15.22 9.54
CA SER A 52 15.44 14.22 8.85
C SER A 52 15.13 14.10 7.35
N GLU A 53 14.04 14.74 6.89
CA GLU A 53 13.45 14.60 5.55
C GLU A 53 13.19 13.14 5.16
N GLN A 54 13.20 12.22 6.14
CA GLN A 54 12.97 10.80 5.90
C GLN A 54 11.49 10.56 5.79
N VAL A 55 11.09 9.86 4.72
CA VAL A 55 9.73 9.37 4.55
C VAL A 55 9.39 8.45 5.73
N THR A 56 8.27 8.69 6.38
CA THR A 56 7.75 7.90 7.52
C THR A 56 6.49 7.13 7.16
N HIS A 57 5.73 7.63 6.18
CA HIS A 57 4.57 6.98 5.60
C HIS A 57 4.47 7.29 4.11
N ALA A 58 3.99 6.34 3.32
CA ALA A 58 3.65 6.59 1.92
C ALA A 58 2.49 5.72 1.45
N GLN A 59 1.70 6.25 0.51
CA GLN A 59 0.63 5.58 -0.20
C GLN A 59 0.79 5.83 -1.69
N LEU A 60 0.84 4.77 -2.49
CA LEU A 60 0.83 4.82 -3.94
C LEU A 60 -0.43 4.13 -4.43
N ILE A 61 -1.23 4.84 -5.21
CA ILE A 61 -2.48 4.31 -5.77
C ILE A 61 -2.42 4.47 -7.29
N PHE A 62 -2.69 3.39 -8.01
CA PHE A 62 -3.01 3.45 -9.43
C PHE A 62 -4.45 3.02 -9.66
N ILE A 63 -5.20 3.87 -10.33
CA ILE A 63 -6.54 3.54 -10.80
C ILE A 63 -6.52 3.62 -12.34
N PRO A 64 -6.96 2.56 -13.04
CA PRO A 64 -6.97 2.53 -14.50
C PRO A 64 -8.13 3.36 -15.07
N GLU A 65 -8.14 3.57 -16.39
CA GLU A 65 -9.22 4.32 -17.06
C GLU A 65 -10.60 3.69 -16.81
N ASN A 66 -10.65 2.36 -16.93
CA ASN A 66 -11.87 1.57 -16.75
C ASN A 66 -11.67 0.52 -15.66
N TYR A 67 -11.79 0.89 -14.39
CA TYR A 67 -11.69 -0.04 -13.26
C TYR A 67 -12.75 -1.18 -13.28
N GLY A 68 -13.86 -1.02 -14.02
CA GLY A 68 -14.82 -2.09 -14.21
C GLY A 68 -14.28 -3.27 -15.03
N ALA A 69 -13.26 -3.05 -15.85
CA ALA A 69 -12.62 -4.08 -16.69
C ALA A 69 -11.12 -4.26 -16.38
N GLN A 70 -10.47 -3.21 -15.90
CA GLN A 70 -9.05 -3.11 -15.61
C GLN A 70 -8.81 -3.11 -14.09
N LYS A 71 -7.54 -3.24 -13.70
CA LYS A 71 -7.16 -3.60 -12.34
C LYS A 71 -6.43 -2.41 -11.70
N ALA A 72 -6.71 -2.18 -10.43
CA ALA A 72 -6.15 -1.09 -9.66
C ALA A 72 -5.10 -1.62 -8.69
N PHE A 73 -4.06 -0.82 -8.43
CA PHE A 73 -2.95 -1.18 -7.55
C PHE A 73 -2.88 -0.22 -6.39
N PHE A 74 -2.54 -0.76 -5.22
CA PHE A 74 -2.35 0.02 -4.01
C PHE A 74 -1.10 -0.47 -3.28
N LEU A 75 -0.27 0.47 -2.85
CA LEU A 75 0.86 0.23 -1.97
C LEU A 75 0.73 1.18 -0.77
N ARG A 76 0.82 0.64 0.45
CA ARG A 76 0.88 1.42 1.69
C ARG A 76 2.12 1.05 2.46
N CYS A 77 3.04 1.99 2.58
CA CYS A 77 4.36 1.80 3.17
C CYS A 77 4.41 2.43 4.57
N GLN A 78 4.91 1.65 5.53
CA GLN A 78 5.12 2.05 6.91
C GLN A 78 6.51 1.60 7.35
N PRO A 79 7.03 2.08 8.49
CA PRO A 79 8.44 1.86 8.87
C PRO A 79 8.89 0.40 8.90
N TYR A 80 7.99 -0.53 9.22
CA TYR A 80 8.29 -1.95 9.41
C TYR A 80 7.59 -2.90 8.44
N TYR A 81 6.59 -2.41 7.72
CA TYR A 81 5.92 -3.23 6.73
C TYR A 81 5.33 -2.38 5.60
N THR A 82 5.15 -3.04 4.45
CA THR A 82 4.42 -2.48 3.31
C THR A 82 3.32 -3.43 2.90
N ASN A 83 2.13 -2.91 2.68
CA ASN A 83 1.00 -3.66 2.15
C ASN A 83 0.88 -3.36 0.66
N PHE A 84 0.86 -4.39 -0.17
CA PHE A 84 0.51 -4.31 -1.58
C PHE A 84 -0.85 -4.94 -1.79
N SER A 85 -1.71 -4.32 -2.59
CA SER A 85 -2.99 -4.89 -2.97
C SER A 85 -3.29 -4.66 -4.44
N VAL A 86 -3.93 -5.64 -5.05
CA VAL A 86 -4.54 -5.52 -6.37
C VAL A 86 -6.03 -5.67 -6.18
N ALA A 87 -6.80 -4.74 -6.74
CA ALA A 87 -8.24 -4.81 -6.76
C ALA A 87 -8.77 -4.87 -8.19
N PHE A 88 -9.90 -5.55 -8.35
CA PHE A 88 -10.55 -5.75 -9.64
C PHE A 88 -12.02 -6.13 -9.44
N ILE A 89 -12.83 -6.03 -10.49
CA ILE A 89 -14.24 -6.41 -10.44
C ILE A 89 -14.44 -7.71 -11.20
N GLU A 90 -15.21 -8.63 -10.63
CA GLU A 90 -15.64 -9.85 -11.31
C GLU A 90 -17.15 -10.06 -11.20
N PRO A 91 -17.80 -10.65 -12.22
CA PRO A 91 -19.15 -11.16 -12.08
C PRO A 91 -19.20 -12.24 -11.01
N ARG A 92 -20.23 -12.23 -10.17
CA ARG A 92 -20.46 -13.26 -9.15
C ARG A 92 -20.46 -14.65 -9.77
N THR A 93 -21.07 -14.81 -10.94
CA THR A 93 -21.13 -16.08 -11.68
C THR A 93 -19.77 -16.60 -12.12
N ALA A 94 -18.79 -15.73 -12.34
CA ALA A 94 -17.44 -16.13 -12.74
C ALA A 94 -16.68 -16.81 -11.60
N ILE A 95 -17.04 -16.53 -10.34
CA ILE A 95 -16.36 -17.03 -9.15
C ILE A 95 -17.22 -17.99 -8.29
N MET A 96 -18.45 -18.28 -8.72
CA MET A 96 -19.28 -19.27 -8.07
C MET A 96 -18.88 -20.67 -8.53
N GLU A 97 -18.76 -21.59 -7.58
CA GLU A 97 -18.54 -23.02 -7.79
C GLU A 97 -19.81 -23.73 -7.28
N ASP A 98 -20.41 -24.59 -8.10
CA ASP A 98 -21.67 -25.29 -7.79
C ASP A 98 -22.82 -24.38 -7.30
N GLY A 99 -22.91 -23.17 -7.87
CA GLY A 99 -23.96 -22.21 -7.51
C GLY A 99 -23.76 -21.54 -6.15
N LYS A 100 -22.58 -21.61 -5.54
CA LYS A 100 -22.26 -20.98 -4.24
C LYS A 100 -20.95 -20.18 -4.30
N LEU A 101 -20.82 -19.21 -3.40
CA LEU A 101 -19.56 -18.51 -3.16
C LEU A 101 -18.82 -19.21 -2.03
N HIS A 102 -17.58 -19.64 -2.28
CA HIS A 102 -16.69 -20.16 -1.24
C HIS A 102 -16.17 -19.04 -0.37
N ASN A 103 -16.16 -19.26 0.95
CA ASN A 103 -15.68 -18.29 1.91
C ASN A 103 -14.98 -19.00 3.07
N ASN A 104 -13.68 -19.18 2.91
CA ASN A 104 -12.78 -19.78 3.90
C ASN A 104 -12.59 -18.89 5.15
N ALA A 105 -13.05 -17.64 5.11
CA ALA A 105 -12.86 -16.68 6.20
C ALA A 105 -14.18 -16.02 6.62
N PRO A 106 -15.19 -16.80 7.05
CA PRO A 106 -16.55 -16.31 7.34
C PRO A 106 -16.59 -15.29 8.48
N LYS A 107 -15.57 -15.26 9.35
CA LYS A 107 -15.40 -14.23 10.39
C LYS A 107 -15.29 -12.81 9.81
N PHE A 108 -14.90 -12.65 8.55
CA PHE A 108 -14.82 -11.36 7.89
C PHE A 108 -16.11 -10.93 7.17
N ASN A 109 -17.20 -11.69 7.30
CA ASN A 109 -18.51 -11.32 6.73
C ASN A 109 -19.02 -9.98 7.27
N GLN A 110 -18.74 -9.67 8.53
CA GLN A 110 -19.08 -8.39 9.15
C GLN A 110 -18.37 -7.19 8.47
N HIS A 111 -17.25 -7.46 7.78
CA HIS A 111 -16.52 -6.50 6.96
C HIS A 111 -16.92 -6.59 5.48
N GLY A 112 -18.06 -7.21 5.15
CA GLY A 112 -18.61 -7.24 3.79
C GLY A 112 -17.98 -8.27 2.83
N PHE A 113 -17.05 -9.10 3.29
CA PHE A 113 -16.53 -10.21 2.50
C PHE A 113 -17.57 -11.32 2.36
N VAL A 114 -17.82 -11.73 1.13
CA VAL A 114 -18.77 -12.81 0.78
C VAL A 114 -18.09 -13.96 0.03
N TYR A 115 -16.81 -13.77 -0.31
CA TYR A 115 -15.95 -14.75 -0.94
C TYR A 115 -14.53 -14.65 -0.34
N SER A 116 -13.88 -15.79 -0.11
CA SER A 116 -12.50 -15.88 0.38
C SER A 116 -11.94 -17.25 0.04
N GLN A 117 -10.87 -17.31 -0.76
CA GLN A 117 -10.23 -18.58 -1.11
C GLN A 117 -8.79 -18.37 -1.59
N GLU A 118 -7.92 -19.31 -1.26
CA GLU A 118 -6.58 -19.40 -1.84
C GLU A 118 -6.68 -19.79 -3.32
N ARG A 119 -5.95 -19.08 -4.17
CA ARG A 119 -5.95 -19.30 -5.62
C ARG A 119 -4.53 -19.26 -6.19
N PRO A 120 -4.24 -20.10 -7.20
CA PRO A 120 -2.95 -20.06 -7.87
C PRO A 120 -2.75 -18.73 -8.60
N ILE A 121 -1.60 -18.11 -8.36
CA ILE A 121 -1.15 -16.92 -9.06
C ILE A 121 0.23 -17.15 -9.68
N ARG A 122 0.37 -16.75 -10.93
CA ARG A 122 1.65 -16.73 -11.64
C ARG A 122 2.02 -15.29 -11.91
N PHE A 123 3.31 -14.98 -11.81
CA PHE A 123 3.78 -13.68 -12.27
C PHE A 123 5.17 -13.75 -12.89
N ASN A 124 5.39 -12.90 -13.88
CA ASN A 124 6.60 -12.81 -14.66
C ASN A 124 7.16 -11.40 -14.63
N VAL A 125 8.47 -11.28 -14.47
CA VAL A 125 9.20 -10.01 -14.60
C VAL A 125 10.60 -10.26 -15.10
N ALA A 126 10.98 -9.57 -16.17
CA ALA A 126 12.32 -9.68 -16.77
C ALA A 126 12.76 -11.15 -17.01
N GLY A 127 11.83 -12.01 -17.44
CA GLY A 127 12.05 -13.43 -17.70
C GLY A 127 12.06 -14.35 -16.47
N LYS A 128 11.98 -13.80 -15.25
CA LYS A 128 11.83 -14.58 -14.02
C LYS A 128 10.36 -14.87 -13.78
N LYS A 129 10.03 -16.16 -13.61
CA LYS A 129 8.67 -16.64 -13.36
C LYS A 129 8.54 -17.09 -11.92
N PHE A 130 7.41 -16.74 -11.31
CA PHE A 130 7.01 -17.13 -9.97
C PHE A 130 5.65 -17.81 -10.04
N HIS A 131 5.41 -18.74 -9.13
CA HIS A 131 4.16 -19.48 -9.03
C HIS A 131 3.90 -19.75 -7.55
N GLU A 132 2.81 -19.19 -7.06
CA GLU A 132 2.45 -19.16 -5.64
C GLU A 132 0.94 -19.31 -5.50
N ASP A 133 0.46 -19.54 -4.28
CA ASP A 133 -0.95 -19.40 -3.95
C ASP A 133 -1.18 -18.08 -3.18
N VAL A 134 -2.32 -17.44 -3.42
CA VAL A 134 -2.70 -16.19 -2.77
C VAL A 134 -4.15 -16.20 -2.31
N ASP A 135 -4.40 -15.68 -1.11
CA ASP A 135 -5.74 -15.41 -0.62
C ASP A 135 -6.43 -14.32 -1.46
N VAL A 136 -7.55 -14.69 -2.09
CA VAL A 136 -8.41 -13.79 -2.85
C VAL A 136 -9.71 -13.58 -2.10
N GLY A 137 -10.00 -12.34 -1.74
CA GLY A 137 -11.25 -11.92 -1.11
C GLY A 137 -12.19 -11.25 -2.11
N GLY A 138 -13.50 -11.39 -1.89
CA GLY A 138 -14.54 -10.75 -2.70
C GLY A 138 -15.63 -10.11 -1.83
N GLN A 139 -16.02 -8.89 -2.18
CA GLN A 139 -16.98 -8.08 -1.42
C GLN A 139 -18.09 -7.56 -2.32
N ASN A 140 -19.29 -7.42 -1.75
CA ASN A 140 -20.48 -6.93 -2.46
C ASN A 140 -20.75 -5.43 -2.30
N ARG A 141 -19.98 -4.72 -1.45
CA ARG A 141 -20.25 -3.31 -1.08
C ARG A 141 -19.15 -2.31 -1.44
N GLY A 142 -18.13 -2.70 -2.22
CA GLY A 142 -17.09 -1.78 -2.70
C GLY A 142 -16.45 -0.95 -1.58
N ILE A 143 -16.00 -1.57 -0.49
CA ILE A 143 -15.69 -0.86 0.76
C ILE A 143 -14.28 -0.27 0.80
N SER A 144 -13.48 -0.49 -0.25
CA SER A 144 -12.09 -0.05 -0.28
C SER A 144 -12.04 1.48 -0.35
N GLU A 145 -11.69 2.11 0.77
CA GLU A 145 -11.57 3.56 0.91
C GLU A 145 -10.70 4.21 -0.19
N TRP A 146 -9.60 3.55 -0.55
CA TRP A 146 -8.68 4.03 -1.59
C TRP A 146 -9.27 3.99 -3.02
N LEU A 147 -10.38 3.28 -3.23
CA LEU A 147 -11.14 3.25 -4.48
C LEU A 147 -12.34 4.21 -4.48
N LYS A 148 -12.66 4.89 -3.36
CA LYS A 148 -13.74 5.89 -3.31
C LYS A 148 -13.68 6.95 -4.42
N PRO A 149 -12.50 7.47 -4.81
CA PRO A 149 -12.43 8.43 -5.91
C PRO A 149 -13.06 7.95 -7.22
N THR A 150 -13.06 6.63 -7.48
CA THR A 150 -13.67 6.06 -8.70
C THR A 150 -15.17 6.31 -8.79
N GLN A 151 -15.84 6.53 -7.64
CA GLN A 151 -17.30 6.58 -7.50
C GLN A 151 -18.01 5.39 -8.18
N LEU A 152 -17.31 4.26 -8.35
CA LEU A 152 -17.87 3.09 -9.00
C LEU A 152 -18.92 2.47 -8.07
N SER A 153 -20.16 2.42 -8.54
CA SER A 153 -21.19 1.60 -7.91
C SER A 153 -21.11 0.18 -8.49
N LEU A 154 -20.94 -0.82 -7.62
CA LEU A 154 -20.99 -2.22 -8.04
C LEU A 154 -22.41 -2.58 -8.50
N ALA A 155 -22.52 -3.27 -9.63
CA ALA A 155 -23.80 -3.86 -10.03
C ALA A 155 -24.18 -5.02 -9.10
N ASN A 156 -25.49 -5.32 -8.96
CA ASN A 156 -26.01 -6.35 -8.05
C ASN A 156 -25.42 -7.76 -8.23
N ASN A 157 -24.81 -8.04 -9.39
CA ASN A 157 -24.18 -9.33 -9.70
C ASN A 157 -22.65 -9.22 -9.88
N GLN A 158 -22.03 -8.17 -9.36
CA GLN A 158 -20.59 -7.98 -9.37
C GLN A 158 -20.03 -7.98 -7.96
N LEU A 159 -18.77 -8.39 -7.86
CA LEU A 159 -18.01 -8.36 -6.61
C LEU A 159 -16.73 -7.57 -6.85
N GLN A 160 -16.39 -6.73 -5.88
CA GLN A 160 -15.05 -6.16 -5.78
C GLN A 160 -14.14 -7.22 -5.19
N MET A 161 -13.25 -7.72 -6.03
CA MET A 161 -12.25 -8.72 -5.72
C MET A 161 -10.93 -8.05 -5.35
N SER A 162 -10.16 -8.69 -4.48
CA SER A 162 -8.80 -8.25 -4.17
C SER A 162 -7.95 -9.39 -3.65
N PHE A 163 -6.66 -9.32 -3.94
CA PHE A 163 -5.64 -10.03 -3.17
C PHE A 163 -4.63 -9.02 -2.62
N PHE A 164 -3.89 -9.42 -1.59
CA PHE A 164 -2.89 -8.55 -0.97
C PHE A 164 -1.67 -9.34 -0.52
N ALA A 165 -0.55 -8.64 -0.38
CA ALA A 165 0.68 -9.12 0.22
C ALA A 165 1.14 -8.14 1.30
N SER A 166 1.78 -8.65 2.33
CA SER A 166 2.41 -7.85 3.38
C SER A 166 3.90 -8.16 3.41
N PHE A 167 4.72 -7.15 3.16
CA PHE A 167 6.17 -7.22 3.19
C PHE A 167 6.64 -6.80 4.59
N ALA A 168 7.03 -7.75 5.44
CA ALA A 168 7.64 -7.47 6.74
C ALA A 168 9.15 -7.30 6.58
N TYR A 169 9.71 -6.21 7.12
CA TYR A 169 11.12 -5.86 6.98
C TYR A 169 11.99 -6.34 8.15
N ASP A 170 13.29 -6.46 7.90
CA ASP A 170 14.31 -6.91 8.85
C ASP A 170 14.49 -5.99 10.07
N ASN A 171 14.17 -4.70 9.92
CA ASN A 171 14.22 -3.71 10.99
C ASN A 171 12.97 -3.72 11.90
N MET A 172 12.06 -4.68 11.73
CA MET A 172 10.86 -4.79 12.56
C MET A 172 11.22 -5.18 14.01
N PRO A 173 10.62 -4.55 15.04
CA PRO A 173 10.89 -4.90 16.43
C PRO A 173 10.54 -6.36 16.74
N SER A 174 11.38 -7.03 17.54
CA SER A 174 11.27 -8.48 17.83
C SER A 174 9.96 -8.91 18.52
N PHE A 175 9.21 -7.97 19.11
CA PHE A 175 7.90 -8.24 19.70
C PHE A 175 6.74 -8.21 18.69
N ALA A 176 6.95 -7.62 17.51
CA ALA A 176 5.99 -7.66 16.42
C ALA A 176 6.26 -8.91 15.58
N ARG A 177 5.58 -10.02 15.86
CA ARG A 177 5.69 -11.24 15.05
C ARG A 177 4.92 -11.06 13.75
N ASN A 178 5.62 -10.80 12.65
CA ASN A 178 5.07 -10.79 11.31
C ASN A 178 6.13 -11.28 10.33
N THR A 179 5.82 -12.30 9.55
CA THR A 179 6.73 -12.85 8.55
C THR A 179 6.10 -12.70 7.18
N SER A 180 6.95 -12.46 6.18
CA SER A 180 6.49 -12.47 4.79
C SER A 180 6.33 -13.92 4.36
N ASN A 181 5.13 -14.32 3.93
CA ASN A 181 4.91 -15.63 3.32
C ASN A 181 5.60 -15.73 1.94
N ASP A 182 5.64 -16.93 1.36
CA ASP A 182 6.32 -17.19 0.08
C ASP A 182 5.82 -16.28 -1.04
N PHE A 183 4.49 -16.13 -1.17
CA PHE A 183 3.88 -15.17 -2.09
C PHE A 183 4.41 -13.75 -1.90
N SER A 184 4.46 -13.25 -0.66
CA SER A 184 4.94 -11.91 -0.35
C SER A 184 6.44 -11.74 -0.68
N ARG A 185 7.27 -12.76 -0.42
CA ARG A 185 8.70 -12.76 -0.74
C ARG A 185 8.96 -12.75 -2.25
N SER A 186 8.26 -13.61 -2.98
CA SER A 186 8.33 -13.70 -4.44
C SER A 186 7.83 -12.40 -5.08
N LEU A 187 6.71 -11.85 -4.60
CA LEU A 187 6.15 -10.60 -5.10
C LEU A 187 7.05 -9.40 -4.81
N PHE A 188 7.59 -9.28 -3.59
CA PHE A 188 8.56 -8.22 -3.28
C PHE A 188 9.77 -8.26 -4.21
N THR A 189 10.30 -9.46 -4.45
CA THR A 189 11.41 -9.67 -5.40
C THR A 189 11.01 -9.24 -6.81
N ALA A 190 9.80 -9.56 -7.24
CA ALA A 190 9.30 -9.19 -8.56
C ALA A 190 9.13 -7.67 -8.71
N LEU A 191 8.49 -7.00 -7.74
CA LEU A 191 8.30 -5.55 -7.72
C LEU A 191 9.64 -4.80 -7.71
N LYS A 192 10.58 -5.23 -6.85
CA LYS A 192 11.92 -4.65 -6.79
C LYS A 192 12.66 -4.82 -8.11
N THR A 193 12.55 -6.00 -8.74
CA THR A 193 13.14 -6.26 -10.06
C THR A 193 12.51 -5.38 -11.15
N ALA A 194 11.19 -5.23 -11.14
CA ALA A 194 10.45 -4.41 -12.10
C ALA A 194 10.87 -2.94 -12.06
N LEU A 195 11.03 -2.37 -10.86
CA LEU A 195 11.51 -1.01 -10.68
C LEU A 195 12.98 -0.85 -11.09
N LEU A 196 13.87 -1.77 -10.68
CA LEU A 196 15.29 -1.69 -11.02
C LEU A 196 15.55 -1.85 -12.53
N LYS A 197 14.77 -2.68 -13.21
CA LYS A 197 14.93 -2.98 -14.63
C LYS A 197 13.96 -2.21 -15.55
N GLU A 198 13.07 -1.40 -14.98
CA GLU A 198 12.01 -0.68 -15.71
C GLU A 198 11.16 -1.62 -16.59
N GLN A 199 10.77 -2.76 -16.02
CA GLN A 199 9.99 -3.81 -16.70
C GLN A 199 8.58 -3.93 -16.10
N ASN A 200 7.67 -4.52 -16.87
CA ASN A 200 6.34 -4.86 -16.38
C ASN A 200 6.40 -6.08 -15.44
N VAL A 201 5.52 -6.09 -14.45
CA VAL A 201 5.11 -7.33 -13.77
C VAL A 201 3.80 -7.78 -14.37
N GLU A 202 3.82 -8.93 -15.02
CA GLU A 202 2.65 -9.57 -15.62
C GLU A 202 2.13 -10.61 -14.63
N PHE A 203 0.86 -10.54 -14.28
CA PHE A 203 0.22 -11.47 -13.35
C PHE A 203 -0.88 -12.26 -14.06
N GLU A 204 -1.03 -13.53 -13.70
CA GLU A 204 -2.14 -14.39 -14.08
C GLU A 204 -2.70 -15.06 -12.82
N LEU A 205 -3.91 -14.70 -12.43
CA LEU A 205 -4.64 -15.29 -11.30
C LEU A 205 -5.68 -16.27 -11.83
N GLN A 206 -5.62 -17.51 -11.37
CA GLN A 206 -6.62 -18.52 -11.71
C GLN A 206 -7.86 -18.35 -10.83
N LEU A 207 -9.00 -18.11 -11.46
CA LEU A 207 -10.31 -18.04 -10.84
C LEU A 207 -11.07 -19.35 -11.11
N PRO A 208 -12.23 -19.58 -10.45
CA PRO A 208 -13.12 -20.68 -10.79
C PRO A 208 -13.49 -20.78 -12.25
N ASN A 209 -13.96 -21.98 -12.63
CA ASN A 209 -14.54 -22.24 -13.95
C ASN A 209 -13.57 -21.92 -15.10
N GLU A 210 -12.27 -22.19 -14.89
CA GLU A 210 -11.18 -21.93 -15.85
C GLU A 210 -11.01 -20.45 -16.23
N ASN A 211 -11.63 -19.53 -15.48
CA ASN A 211 -11.44 -18.10 -15.68
C ASN A 211 -10.03 -17.69 -15.22
N THR A 212 -9.42 -16.76 -15.96
CA THR A 212 -8.11 -16.20 -15.58
C THR A 212 -8.19 -14.69 -15.60
N ALA A 213 -7.86 -14.06 -14.48
CA ALA A 213 -7.66 -12.63 -14.42
C ALA A 213 -6.20 -12.30 -14.73
N ARG A 214 -5.98 -11.37 -15.66
CA ARG A 214 -4.65 -10.89 -16.03
C ARG A 214 -4.45 -9.45 -15.59
N PHE A 215 -3.24 -9.15 -15.15
CA PHE A 215 -2.87 -7.86 -14.60
C PHE A 215 -1.49 -7.47 -15.12
N GLU A 216 -1.28 -6.19 -15.36
CA GLU A 216 0.03 -5.66 -15.72
C GLU A 216 0.32 -4.46 -14.82
N LEU A 217 1.43 -4.52 -14.09
CA LEU A 217 1.99 -3.37 -13.38
C LEU A 217 3.18 -2.84 -14.16
N ASN A 218 3.06 -1.64 -14.70
CA ASN A 218 4.14 -1.01 -15.45
C ASN A 218 5.20 -0.42 -14.50
N GLY A 219 6.30 -1.14 -14.31
CA GLY A 219 7.38 -0.76 -13.40
C GLY A 219 8.11 0.52 -13.83
N LYS A 220 8.23 0.76 -15.14
CA LYS A 220 8.81 2.00 -15.67
C LYS A 220 7.96 3.21 -15.29
N ARG A 221 6.66 3.16 -15.60
CA ARG A 221 5.70 4.24 -15.32
C ARG A 221 5.63 4.56 -13.82
N LEU A 222 5.60 3.54 -12.97
CA LEU A 222 5.64 3.73 -11.51
C LEU A 222 6.94 4.43 -11.07
N LYS A 223 8.09 4.01 -11.62
CA LYS A 223 9.39 4.60 -11.29
C LYS A 223 9.51 6.05 -11.78
N ASP A 224 9.05 6.34 -12.99
CA ASP A 224 9.10 7.68 -13.58
C ASP A 224 8.19 8.67 -12.82
N PHE A 225 7.11 8.18 -12.23
CA PHE A 225 6.16 9.00 -11.46
C PHE A 225 6.55 9.19 -9.99
N ALA A 226 6.85 8.11 -9.26
CA ALA A 226 6.97 8.17 -7.80
C ALA A 226 8.32 8.77 -7.38
N PRO A 227 8.36 9.67 -6.37
CA PRO A 227 9.62 10.20 -5.85
C PRO A 227 10.58 9.09 -5.42
N GLN A 228 11.87 9.25 -5.72
CA GLN A 228 12.88 8.24 -5.39
C GLN A 228 12.92 7.91 -3.89
N ALA A 229 12.74 8.91 -3.02
CA ALA A 229 12.68 8.72 -1.57
C ALA A 229 11.53 7.79 -1.15
N VAL A 230 10.37 7.90 -1.81
CA VAL A 230 9.23 7.01 -1.58
C VAL A 230 9.53 5.59 -2.06
N LEU A 231 10.10 5.43 -3.26
CA LEU A 231 10.45 4.10 -3.80
C LEU A 231 11.52 3.40 -2.94
N ASP A 232 12.51 4.16 -2.46
CA ASP A 232 13.53 3.70 -1.53
C ASP A 232 12.92 3.22 -0.21
N PHE A 233 12.04 4.04 0.37
CA PHE A 233 11.35 3.74 1.63
C PHE A 233 10.41 2.53 1.49
N CYS A 234 9.70 2.41 0.38
CA CYS A 234 8.72 1.35 0.16
C CYS A 234 9.35 0.02 -0.28
N LEU A 235 10.38 0.01 -1.13
CA LEU A 235 10.83 -1.22 -1.80
C LEU A 235 12.35 -1.30 -2.03
N LEU A 236 12.97 -0.25 -2.59
CA LEU A 236 14.31 -0.37 -3.19
C LEU A 236 15.43 -0.51 -2.16
N LYS A 237 15.37 0.23 -1.05
CA LYS A 237 16.37 0.20 0.04
C LYS A 237 15.95 -0.66 1.24
N ARG A 238 14.90 -1.46 1.08
CA ARG A 238 14.40 -2.37 2.12
C ARG A 238 14.87 -3.81 1.89
N GLN A 239 14.94 -4.55 2.98
CA GLN A 239 15.17 -5.99 3.02
C GLN A 239 14.05 -6.65 3.83
N LEU A 240 13.56 -7.80 3.39
CA LEU A 240 12.54 -8.55 4.13
C LEU A 240 13.17 -9.25 5.33
N SER A 241 12.40 -9.45 6.40
CA SER A 241 12.84 -10.32 7.50
C SER A 241 13.05 -11.76 7.00
N ASN A 242 14.11 -12.41 7.45
CA ASN A 242 14.47 -13.78 7.07
C ASN A 242 13.81 -14.85 7.95
N ASP A 243 13.01 -14.44 8.94
CA ASP A 243 12.36 -15.34 9.90
C ASP A 243 11.23 -16.18 9.27
#